data_AF-A0A4Q0Q7Z7-F1
#
_entry.id   AF-A0A4Q0Q7Z7-F1
#
_cell.length_a   1.000
_cell.length_b   1.000
_cell.length_c   1.000
_cell.angle_alpha   90.00
_cell.angle_beta   90.00
_cell.angle_gamma   90.00
#
_symmetry.space_group_name_H-M   'P 1'
#
loop_
_entity.id
_entity.type
_entity.pdbx_description
1 polymer ?
#
loop_
_entity_poly.entity_id
_entity_poly.type
_entity_poly.pdbx_seq_one_letter_code
_entity_poly.pdbx_strand_id
1 'polypeptide(L)'
;MDTQIEQPRNDAGQFTSSEDQFGIKGVEIGQGYIPRPDPVKADAAPADEPEEYDINDEEQLRELAAKKYGSEAELTKVEIFAADGSKAPDNLAQTVEQAANDLAHVHRAGAEEIEQAHLDRLAKEVDEARAERIKGDPKTAEHYGLDAAEVEANAKAAKDVSTSEEPSQSVETTVDGLDPEVAKALKLPQVRQAIEQELAQVDEAKQTYSKALNTAHLVSQEMIVELLPELRSFSQEHWADAIMALHQSDPARVSRAMGILERGAQIETAQADWQRYQAHEQRQQFENYAKAEDQRFEQMPEWAQLGKAEQAKVSGAVVEYAGELGIDQQTLVNLMQTNPIMRNAAFQKMMVDAAQYRMLRKAPPKAIPKAIPAVQKPGVAAPRGQASAQNIQALTSKLASSGSVEDAYALYQAKRRSKG
;
A
#
# COMPACT_ATOMS: atom_id res chain seq x y z
N MET A 1 -47.22 -8.70 -58.02
CA MET A 1 -47.10 -10.13 -58.36
C MET A 1 -46.88 -10.84 -57.05
N ASP A 2 -47.96 -11.37 -56.47
CA ASP A 2 -47.91 -12.10 -55.19
C ASP A 2 -47.33 -13.48 -55.44
N THR A 3 -46.05 -13.67 -55.13
CA THR A 3 -45.44 -14.99 -55.05
C THR A 3 -45.91 -15.64 -53.75
N GLN A 4 -47.00 -16.40 -53.83
CA GLN A 4 -47.41 -17.34 -52.78
C GLN A 4 -46.32 -18.42 -52.69
N ILE A 5 -45.55 -18.41 -51.60
CA ILE A 5 -44.58 -19.46 -51.30
C ILE A 5 -45.38 -20.64 -50.76
N GLU A 6 -45.54 -21.67 -51.60
CA GLU A 6 -46.23 -22.91 -51.27
C GLU A 6 -45.36 -23.70 -50.27
N GLN A 7 -45.82 -23.83 -49.02
CA GLN A 7 -45.07 -24.56 -47.99
C GLN A 7 -44.97 -26.06 -48.36
N PRO A 8 -43.79 -26.69 -48.19
CA PRO A 8 -43.59 -28.10 -48.49
C PRO A 8 -44.47 -28.96 -47.56
N ARG A 9 -45.21 -29.89 -48.16
CA ARG A 9 -45.99 -30.92 -47.45
C ARG A 9 -45.22 -32.24 -47.48
N ASN A 10 -45.37 -33.08 -46.45
CA ASN A 10 -44.84 -34.44 -46.52
C ASN A 10 -45.64 -35.32 -47.50
N ASP A 11 -45.13 -36.53 -47.77
CA ASP A 11 -45.77 -37.50 -48.66
C ASP A 11 -47.19 -37.93 -48.19
N ALA A 12 -47.54 -37.65 -46.93
CA ALA A 12 -48.88 -37.87 -46.39
C ALA A 12 -49.82 -36.65 -46.53
N GLY A 13 -49.38 -35.57 -47.20
CA GLY A 13 -50.14 -34.35 -47.40
C GLY A 13 -50.34 -33.51 -46.14
N GLN A 14 -49.68 -33.88 -45.03
CA GLN A 14 -49.66 -33.12 -43.79
C GLN A 14 -48.57 -32.05 -43.88
N PHE A 15 -48.84 -30.89 -43.31
CA PHE A 15 -47.78 -29.92 -43.03
C PHE A 15 -46.80 -30.62 -42.10
N THR A 16 -45.55 -30.78 -42.53
CA THR A 16 -44.50 -31.14 -41.58
C THR A 16 -44.52 -30.07 -40.52
N SER A 17 -44.68 -30.44 -39.25
CA SER A 17 -44.45 -29.51 -38.14
C SER A 17 -42.95 -29.23 -38.07
N SER A 18 -42.42 -28.51 -39.06
CA SER A 18 -41.40 -27.54 -38.75
C SER A 18 -42.13 -26.59 -37.81
N GLU A 19 -41.87 -26.69 -36.50
CA GLU A 19 -42.20 -25.59 -35.61
C GLU A 19 -41.69 -24.35 -36.32
N ASP A 20 -42.61 -23.50 -36.78
CA ASP A 20 -42.26 -22.23 -37.36
C ASP A 20 -41.49 -21.51 -36.26
N GLN A 21 -40.16 -21.49 -36.39
CA GLN A 21 -39.32 -20.83 -35.42
C GLN A 21 -39.52 -19.34 -35.65
N PHE A 22 -40.46 -18.75 -34.93
CA PHE A 22 -40.70 -17.32 -34.96
C PHE A 22 -39.65 -16.59 -34.08
N GLY A 23 -39.38 -15.32 -34.40
CA GLY A 23 -38.43 -14.49 -33.66
C GLY A 23 -36.99 -14.58 -34.18
N ILE A 24 -36.02 -14.20 -33.33
CA ILE A 24 -34.59 -14.08 -33.71
C ILE A 24 -34.03 -15.42 -34.22
N LYS A 25 -34.40 -16.53 -33.58
CA LYS A 25 -33.97 -17.88 -33.98
C LYS A 25 -34.36 -18.25 -35.42
N GLY A 26 -35.56 -17.86 -35.87
CA GLY A 26 -36.00 -18.09 -37.24
C GLY A 26 -35.20 -17.29 -38.26
N VAL A 27 -34.85 -16.06 -37.91
CA VAL A 27 -34.03 -15.19 -38.77
C VAL A 27 -32.61 -15.74 -38.89
N GLU A 28 -32.02 -16.19 -37.77
CA GLU A 28 -30.67 -16.79 -37.74
C GLU A 28 -30.59 -18.05 -38.61
N ILE A 29 -31.55 -18.98 -38.46
CA ILE A 29 -31.61 -20.19 -39.29
C ILE A 29 -31.84 -19.84 -40.77
N GLY A 30 -32.71 -18.86 -41.05
CA GLY A 30 -32.96 -18.39 -42.42
C GLY A 30 -31.71 -17.77 -43.09
N GLN A 31 -30.77 -17.25 -42.29
CA GLN A 31 -29.47 -16.74 -42.75
C GLN A 31 -28.38 -17.82 -42.80
N GLY A 32 -28.72 -19.08 -42.46
CA GLY A 32 -27.80 -20.19 -42.46
C GLY A 32 -26.95 -20.31 -41.18
N TYR A 33 -27.30 -19.62 -40.09
CA TYR A 33 -26.65 -19.82 -38.79
C TYR A 33 -27.22 -21.04 -38.06
N ILE A 34 -26.37 -21.70 -37.28
CA ILE A 34 -26.73 -22.86 -36.47
C ILE A 34 -26.78 -22.37 -35.01
N PRO A 35 -27.94 -22.40 -34.33
CA PRO A 35 -28.02 -21.96 -32.93
C PRO A 35 -27.27 -22.93 -32.02
N ARG A 36 -26.42 -22.40 -31.14
CA ARG A 36 -25.70 -23.20 -30.14
C ARG A 36 -26.69 -23.74 -29.08
N PRO A 37 -26.69 -25.06 -28.81
CA PRO A 37 -27.48 -25.60 -27.70
C PRO A 37 -27.00 -25.02 -26.37
N ASP A 38 -27.91 -24.57 -25.51
CA ASP A 38 -27.56 -24.10 -24.18
C ASP A 38 -27.03 -25.28 -23.32
N PRO A 39 -25.78 -25.24 -22.86
CA PRO A 39 -25.19 -26.34 -22.11
C PRO A 39 -25.89 -26.56 -20.75
N VAL A 40 -26.55 -25.52 -20.21
CA VAL A 40 -27.17 -25.54 -18.89
C VAL A 40 -28.57 -26.19 -18.90
N LYS A 41 -29.27 -26.17 -20.04
CA LYS A 41 -30.66 -26.67 -20.13
C LYS A 41 -30.78 -28.17 -20.45
N ALA A 42 -29.69 -28.85 -20.77
CA ALA A 42 -29.75 -30.25 -21.21
C ALA A 42 -30.03 -31.25 -20.07
N ASP A 43 -29.64 -30.95 -18.81
CA ASP A 43 -29.79 -31.87 -17.68
C ASP A 43 -30.32 -31.22 -16.37
N ALA A 44 -30.58 -29.91 -16.35
CA ALA A 44 -31.10 -29.24 -15.17
C ALA A 44 -32.63 -29.42 -15.07
N ALA A 45 -33.09 -30.06 -13.98
CA ALA A 45 -34.50 -30.00 -13.57
C ALA A 45 -34.94 -28.53 -13.49
N PRO A 46 -36.21 -28.20 -13.83
CA PRO A 46 -36.67 -26.81 -13.92
C PRO A 46 -36.48 -26.13 -12.56
N ALA A 47 -35.40 -25.34 -12.46
CA ALA A 47 -35.21 -24.38 -11.41
C ALA A 47 -36.00 -23.12 -11.79
N ASP A 48 -36.66 -22.53 -10.81
CA ASP A 48 -37.44 -21.30 -10.96
C ASP A 48 -36.67 -20.28 -11.79
N GLU A 49 -37.29 -19.80 -12.87
CA GLU A 49 -36.71 -18.83 -13.81
C GLU A 49 -36.21 -17.61 -13.02
N PRO A 50 -34.93 -17.23 -13.14
CA PRO A 50 -34.45 -16.02 -12.49
C PRO A 50 -35.22 -14.83 -13.06
N GLU A 51 -35.71 -13.95 -12.18
CA GLU A 51 -36.36 -12.70 -12.57
C GLU A 51 -35.50 -11.96 -13.61
N GLU A 52 -36.06 -11.80 -14.80
CA GLU A 52 -35.46 -11.12 -15.93
C GLU A 52 -35.16 -9.66 -15.52
N TYR A 53 -33.90 -9.36 -15.24
CA TYR A 53 -33.48 -7.99 -14.95
C TYR A 53 -33.56 -7.19 -16.25
N ASP A 54 -34.53 -6.30 -16.33
CA ASP A 54 -34.74 -5.37 -17.44
C ASP A 54 -33.65 -4.27 -17.41
N ILE A 55 -32.44 -4.61 -17.88
CA ILE A 55 -31.32 -3.67 -18.03
C ILE A 55 -31.54 -2.90 -19.35
N ASN A 56 -32.48 -1.95 -19.34
CA ASN A 56 -32.91 -1.19 -20.52
C ASN A 56 -31.92 -0.13 -21.05
N ASP A 57 -30.66 -0.11 -20.60
CA ASP A 57 -29.69 0.91 -21.02
C ASP A 57 -28.44 0.27 -21.66
N GLU A 58 -28.68 -0.34 -22.83
CA GLU A 58 -27.65 -0.87 -23.73
C GLU A 58 -26.58 0.19 -24.08
N GLU A 59 -26.96 1.47 -24.11
CA GLU A 59 -26.03 2.60 -24.29
C GLU A 59 -25.07 2.78 -23.11
N GLN A 60 -25.52 2.61 -21.87
CA GLN A 60 -24.65 2.74 -20.69
C GLN A 60 -23.61 1.61 -20.63
N LEU A 61 -24.01 0.39 -21.01
CA LEU A 61 -23.08 -0.75 -21.13
C LEU A 61 -22.04 -0.50 -22.24
N ARG A 62 -22.46 0.06 -23.38
CA ARG A 62 -21.52 0.45 -24.45
C ARG A 62 -20.58 1.58 -24.03
N GLU A 63 -21.06 2.59 -23.31
CA GLU A 63 -20.21 3.69 -22.83
C GLU A 63 -19.20 3.19 -21.78
N LEU A 64 -19.62 2.33 -20.85
CA LEU A 64 -18.72 1.70 -19.87
C LEU A 64 -17.66 0.81 -20.54
N ALA A 65 -18.04 0.02 -21.53
CA ALA A 65 -17.10 -0.78 -22.30
C ALA A 65 -16.12 0.11 -23.07
N ALA A 66 -16.59 1.14 -23.77
CA ALA A 66 -15.74 2.08 -24.50
C ALA A 66 -14.76 2.83 -23.59
N LYS A 67 -15.19 3.17 -22.37
CA LYS A 67 -14.35 3.83 -21.36
C LYS A 67 -13.32 2.88 -20.74
N LYS A 68 -13.64 1.59 -20.63
CA LYS A 68 -12.75 0.56 -20.07
C LYS A 68 -11.67 0.09 -21.07
N TYR A 69 -11.98 0.07 -22.36
CA TYR A 69 -11.08 -0.42 -23.43
C TYR A 69 -10.53 0.71 -24.31
N GLY A 70 -10.42 1.93 -23.79
CA GLY A 70 -9.80 3.04 -24.48
C GLY A 70 -8.31 2.76 -24.76
N SER A 71 -7.97 2.68 -26.05
CA SER A 71 -6.69 2.25 -26.67
C SER A 71 -6.60 0.74 -26.92
N GLU A 72 -6.23 0.43 -28.17
CA GLU A 72 -6.08 -0.89 -28.81
C GLU A 72 -5.78 -2.05 -27.83
N ALA A 73 -6.83 -2.59 -27.20
CA ALA A 73 -6.69 -3.83 -26.46
C ALA A 73 -6.27 -4.91 -27.46
N GLU A 74 -5.17 -5.61 -27.19
CA GLU A 74 -4.82 -6.82 -27.92
C GLU A 74 -6.01 -7.76 -27.81
N LEU A 75 -6.73 -7.93 -28.93
CA LEU A 75 -7.93 -8.75 -28.98
C LEU A 75 -7.49 -10.21 -28.79
N THR A 76 -7.71 -10.75 -27.60
CA THR A 76 -7.53 -12.17 -27.33
C THR A 76 -8.53 -12.95 -28.17
N LYS A 77 -8.03 -13.62 -29.21
CA LYS A 77 -8.86 -14.49 -30.04
C LYS A 77 -9.19 -15.77 -29.27
N VAL A 78 -10.44 -15.91 -28.85
CA VAL A 78 -10.97 -17.15 -28.28
C VAL A 78 -11.47 -18.04 -29.41
N GLU A 79 -10.95 -19.26 -29.50
CA GLU A 79 -11.48 -20.28 -30.42
C GLU A 79 -12.40 -21.23 -29.64
N ILE A 80 -13.63 -21.39 -30.13
CA ILE A 80 -14.63 -22.27 -29.52
C ILE A 80 -14.51 -23.65 -30.19
N PHE A 81 -14.43 -24.70 -29.37
CA PHE A 81 -14.43 -26.09 -29.81
C PHE A 81 -15.73 -26.77 -29.36
N ALA A 82 -16.24 -27.67 -30.21
CA ALA A 82 -17.35 -28.54 -29.88
C ALA A 82 -16.91 -29.65 -28.89
N ALA A 83 -17.87 -30.36 -28.30
CA ALA A 83 -17.60 -31.41 -27.30
C ALA A 83 -16.74 -32.57 -27.83
N ASP A 84 -16.70 -32.77 -29.16
CA ASP A 84 -15.84 -33.76 -29.81
C ASP A 84 -14.41 -33.24 -30.10
N GLY A 85 -14.10 -32.01 -29.68
CA GLY A 85 -12.82 -31.35 -29.89
C GLY A 85 -12.66 -30.74 -31.30
N SER A 86 -13.68 -30.83 -32.16
CA SER A 86 -13.65 -30.14 -33.45
C SER A 86 -13.88 -28.64 -33.27
N LYS A 87 -13.29 -27.82 -34.14
CA LYS A 87 -13.53 -26.37 -34.11
C LYS A 87 -15.00 -26.09 -34.43
N ALA A 88 -15.65 -25.26 -33.61
CA ALA A 88 -17.02 -24.84 -33.86
C ALA A 88 -17.12 -24.18 -35.26
N PRO A 89 -18.22 -24.41 -35.99
CA PRO A 89 -18.35 -23.84 -37.33
C PRO A 89 -18.47 -22.32 -37.25
N ASP A 90 -17.94 -21.62 -38.25
CA ASP A 90 -17.87 -20.14 -38.26
C ASP A 90 -19.26 -19.46 -38.24
N ASN A 91 -20.33 -20.20 -38.58
CA ASN A 91 -21.73 -19.75 -38.58
C ASN A 91 -22.51 -20.21 -37.33
N LEU A 92 -21.84 -20.48 -36.22
CA LEU A 92 -22.50 -20.77 -34.95
C LEU A 92 -23.09 -19.48 -34.37
N ALA A 93 -24.41 -19.41 -34.22
CA ALA A 93 -25.07 -18.32 -33.52
C ALA A 93 -24.95 -18.54 -32.00
N GLN A 94 -24.52 -17.50 -31.30
CA GLN A 94 -24.30 -17.50 -29.86
C GLN A 94 -25.04 -16.34 -29.22
N THR A 95 -25.68 -16.59 -28.08
CA THR A 95 -26.34 -15.52 -27.31
C THR A 95 -25.29 -14.69 -26.55
N VAL A 96 -25.64 -13.44 -26.19
CA VAL A 96 -24.76 -12.57 -25.40
C VAL A 96 -24.37 -13.22 -24.07
N GLU A 97 -25.31 -13.89 -23.41
CA GLU A 97 -25.08 -14.62 -22.17
C GLU A 97 -24.11 -15.79 -22.35
N GLN A 98 -24.28 -16.59 -23.42
CA GLN A 98 -23.35 -17.66 -23.75
C GLN A 98 -21.95 -17.11 -24.01
N ALA A 99 -21.83 -15.98 -24.73
CA ALA A 99 -20.53 -15.36 -25.02
C ALA A 99 -19.85 -14.83 -23.75
N ALA A 100 -20.61 -14.21 -22.84
CA ALA A 100 -20.11 -13.76 -21.55
C ALA A 100 -19.62 -14.94 -20.68
N ASN A 101 -20.38 -16.03 -20.65
CA ASN A 101 -20.02 -17.24 -19.90
C ASN A 101 -18.75 -17.92 -20.46
N ASP A 102 -18.63 -18.05 -21.78
CA ASP A 102 -17.43 -18.58 -22.42
C ASP A 102 -16.20 -17.72 -22.11
N LEU A 103 -16.34 -16.39 -22.20
CA LEU A 103 -15.24 -15.47 -21.89
C LEU A 103 -14.83 -15.58 -20.42
N ALA A 104 -15.78 -15.63 -19.49
CA ALA A 104 -15.51 -15.83 -18.07
C ALA A 104 -14.81 -17.17 -17.79
N HIS A 105 -15.18 -18.23 -18.51
CA HIS A 105 -14.52 -19.53 -18.43
C HIS A 105 -13.07 -19.46 -18.93
N VAL A 106 -12.80 -18.79 -20.06
CA VAL A 106 -11.45 -18.60 -20.58
C VAL A 106 -10.58 -17.81 -19.60
N HIS A 107 -11.11 -16.74 -19.01
CA HIS A 107 -10.37 -15.97 -18.00
C HIS A 107 -10.04 -16.81 -16.77
N ARG A 108 -10.98 -17.63 -16.29
CA ARG A 108 -10.75 -18.53 -15.15
C ARG A 108 -9.69 -19.57 -15.48
N ALA A 109 -9.80 -20.23 -16.63
CA ALA A 109 -8.84 -21.23 -17.07
C ALA A 109 -7.43 -20.63 -17.27
N GLY A 110 -7.33 -19.42 -17.84
CA GLY A 110 -6.06 -18.72 -17.98
C GLY A 110 -5.47 -18.32 -16.62
N ALA A 111 -6.30 -17.88 -15.67
CA ALA A 111 -5.84 -17.59 -14.31
C ALA A 111 -5.31 -18.85 -13.60
N GLU A 112 -6.02 -19.98 -13.72
CA GLU A 112 -5.61 -21.29 -13.19
C GLU A 112 -4.30 -21.76 -13.82
N GLU A 113 -4.11 -21.59 -15.14
CA GLU A 113 -2.86 -21.95 -15.83
C GLU A 113 -1.67 -21.09 -15.35
N ILE A 114 -1.88 -19.77 -15.18
CA ILE A 114 -0.87 -18.87 -14.64
C ILE A 114 -0.52 -19.25 -13.19
N GLU A 115 -1.52 -19.53 -12.36
CA GLU A 115 -1.33 -19.98 -10.98
C GLU A 115 -0.57 -21.30 -10.93
N GLN A 116 -0.95 -22.28 -11.76
CA GLN A 116 -0.27 -23.57 -11.83
C GLN A 116 1.18 -23.43 -12.30
N ALA A 117 1.43 -22.62 -13.33
CA ALA A 117 2.79 -22.34 -13.79
C ALA A 117 3.65 -21.66 -12.70
N HIS A 118 3.03 -20.81 -11.87
CA HIS A 118 3.68 -20.19 -10.73
C HIS A 118 3.97 -21.20 -9.61
N LEU A 119 3.01 -22.08 -9.28
CA LEU A 119 3.18 -23.15 -8.31
C LEU A 119 4.27 -24.14 -8.74
N ASP A 120 4.32 -24.50 -10.03
CA ASP A 120 5.35 -25.37 -10.59
C ASP A 120 6.74 -24.73 -10.53
N ARG A 121 6.84 -23.41 -10.75
CA ARG A 121 8.09 -22.68 -10.58
C ARG A 121 8.53 -22.65 -9.12
N LEU A 122 7.61 -22.34 -8.20
CA LEU A 122 7.88 -22.32 -6.77
C LEU A 122 8.31 -23.71 -6.26
N ALA A 123 7.65 -24.77 -6.71
CA ALA A 123 8.03 -26.14 -6.36
C ALA A 123 9.47 -26.47 -6.79
N LYS A 124 9.86 -26.07 -8.00
CA LYS A 124 11.24 -26.22 -8.49
C LYS A 124 12.24 -25.44 -7.65
N GLU A 125 11.96 -24.18 -7.33
CA GLU A 125 12.81 -23.35 -6.47
C GLU A 125 12.99 -23.96 -5.07
N VAL A 126 11.91 -24.46 -4.48
CA VAL A 126 11.95 -25.16 -3.18
C VAL A 126 12.81 -26.43 -3.25
N ASP A 127 12.68 -27.22 -4.33
CA ASP A 127 13.46 -28.44 -4.51
C ASP A 127 14.95 -28.14 -4.75
N GLU A 128 15.28 -27.08 -5.48
CA GLU A 128 16.65 -26.60 -5.66
C GLU A 128 17.26 -26.14 -4.33
N ALA A 129 16.57 -25.29 -3.57
CA ALA A 129 17.03 -24.81 -2.27
C ALA A 129 17.23 -25.97 -1.27
N ARG A 130 16.35 -26.97 -1.31
CA ARG A 130 16.47 -28.19 -0.51
C ARG A 130 17.69 -29.01 -0.91
N ALA A 131 17.96 -29.16 -2.20
CA ALA A 131 19.15 -29.85 -2.70
C ALA A 131 20.45 -29.14 -2.30
N GLU A 132 20.50 -27.81 -2.38
CA GLU A 132 21.65 -27.03 -1.93
C GLU A 132 21.93 -27.22 -0.44
N ARG A 133 20.87 -27.23 0.38
CA ARG A 133 20.99 -27.43 1.83
C ARG A 133 21.47 -28.84 2.18
N ILE A 134 20.97 -29.88 1.49
CA ILE A 134 21.42 -31.27 1.67
C ILE A 134 22.87 -31.46 1.24
N LYS A 135 23.31 -30.76 0.17
CA LYS A 135 24.70 -30.79 -0.29
C LYS A 135 25.67 -30.22 0.76
N GLY A 136 25.22 -29.24 1.55
CA GLY A 136 26.01 -28.65 2.65
C GLY A 136 26.10 -29.53 3.90
N ASP A 137 25.04 -30.28 4.22
CA ASP A 137 24.99 -31.19 5.37
C ASP A 137 24.13 -32.44 5.08
N PRO A 138 24.77 -33.60 4.79
CA PRO A 138 24.05 -34.85 4.49
C PRO A 138 23.10 -35.31 5.61
N LYS A 139 23.34 -34.92 6.87
CA LYS A 139 22.46 -35.27 8.00
C LYS A 139 21.14 -34.52 7.98
N THR A 140 21.07 -33.42 7.24
CA THR A 140 19.83 -32.66 7.04
C THR A 140 18.82 -33.47 6.23
N ALA A 141 19.27 -34.29 5.29
CA ALA A 141 18.37 -35.18 4.53
C ALA A 141 17.69 -36.22 5.45
N GLU A 142 18.46 -36.84 6.35
CA GLU A 142 17.93 -37.79 7.35
C GLU A 142 16.94 -37.12 8.31
N HIS A 143 17.19 -35.86 8.70
CA HIS A 143 16.29 -35.11 9.59
C HIS A 143 14.90 -34.88 8.98
N TYR A 144 14.83 -34.68 7.67
CA TYR A 144 13.56 -34.47 6.95
C TYR A 144 12.98 -35.77 6.36
N GLY A 145 13.63 -36.92 6.58
CA GLY A 145 13.17 -38.22 6.06
C GLY A 145 13.22 -38.30 4.53
N LEU A 146 14.11 -37.54 3.90
CA LEU A 146 14.26 -37.48 2.45
C LEU A 146 15.42 -38.38 2.00
N ASP A 147 15.22 -39.12 0.91
CA ASP A 147 16.33 -39.83 0.27
C ASP A 147 17.21 -38.81 -0.45
N ALA A 148 18.49 -38.71 -0.03
CA ALA A 148 19.44 -37.78 -0.63
C ALA A 148 19.64 -38.03 -2.14
N ALA A 149 19.50 -39.28 -2.60
CA ALA A 149 19.61 -39.62 -4.02
C ALA A 149 18.42 -39.11 -4.84
N GLU A 150 17.21 -39.11 -4.27
CA GLU A 150 15.99 -38.62 -4.92
C GLU A 150 16.01 -37.09 -5.05
N VAL A 151 16.45 -36.38 -4.00
CA VAL A 151 16.57 -34.91 -4.04
C VAL A 151 17.61 -34.44 -5.06
N GLU A 152 18.75 -35.15 -5.18
CA GLU A 152 19.77 -34.81 -6.17
C GLU A 152 19.31 -35.13 -7.62
N ALA A 153 18.48 -36.15 -7.81
CA ALA A 153 17.90 -36.48 -9.11
C ALA A 153 16.88 -35.42 -9.55
N ASN A 154 15.99 -34.97 -8.65
CA ASN A 154 14.99 -33.94 -8.94
C ASN A 154 15.63 -32.58 -9.24
N ALA A 155 16.66 -32.19 -8.50
CA ALA A 155 17.40 -30.95 -8.76
C ALA A 155 18.15 -30.95 -10.10
N LYS A 156 18.62 -32.12 -10.56
CA LYS A 156 19.25 -32.24 -11.89
C LYS A 156 18.22 -32.13 -13.02
N ALA A 157 17.01 -32.69 -12.83
CA ALA A 157 15.93 -32.58 -13.80
C ALA A 157 15.39 -31.15 -13.95
N ALA A 158 15.38 -30.35 -12.87
CA ALA A 158 14.94 -28.95 -12.90
C ALA A 158 15.90 -28.04 -13.69
N LYS A 159 17.20 -28.35 -13.68
CA LYS A 159 18.25 -27.49 -14.25
C LYS A 159 18.32 -27.48 -15.78
N ASP A 160 17.77 -28.49 -16.45
CA ASP A 160 17.81 -28.61 -17.92
C ASP A 160 16.71 -27.79 -18.65
N VAL A 161 15.79 -27.14 -17.92
CA VAL A 161 14.64 -26.44 -18.52
C VAL A 161 14.77 -24.90 -18.46
N SER A 162 15.72 -24.36 -17.69
CA SER A 162 15.80 -22.91 -17.43
C SER A 162 17.10 -22.33 -17.99
N THR A 163 17.13 -22.04 -19.30
CA THR A 163 18.19 -21.24 -19.92
C THR A 163 17.64 -20.46 -21.10
N SER A 164 17.23 -19.21 -20.87
CA SER A 164 17.35 -18.09 -21.82
C SER A 164 16.90 -16.76 -21.20
N GLU A 165 17.69 -15.73 -21.51
CA GLU A 165 17.42 -14.28 -21.45
C GLU A 165 17.77 -13.47 -20.18
N GLU A 166 18.92 -12.78 -20.27
CA GLU A 166 19.27 -11.57 -19.52
C GLU A 166 18.48 -10.36 -20.05
N PRO A 167 18.17 -9.34 -19.20
CA PRO A 167 18.89 -8.07 -19.41
C PRO A 167 19.17 -7.21 -18.16
N SER A 168 20.29 -6.48 -18.27
CA SER A 168 20.56 -5.06 -17.98
C SER A 168 20.17 -4.42 -16.64
N GLN A 169 21.22 -3.88 -16.01
CA GLN A 169 21.31 -3.24 -14.71
C GLN A 169 20.41 -1.99 -14.54
N SER A 170 19.67 -1.96 -13.44
CA SER A 170 19.14 -0.72 -12.84
C SER A 170 19.27 -0.73 -11.31
N VAL A 171 19.29 0.49 -10.78
CA VAL A 171 19.86 0.96 -9.51
C VAL A 171 19.45 0.18 -8.26
N GLU A 172 20.43 -0.11 -7.41
CA GLU A 172 20.30 -0.88 -6.17
C GLU A 172 19.55 -0.11 -5.08
N THR A 173 18.36 -0.60 -4.73
CA THR A 173 17.76 -0.41 -3.41
C THR A 173 17.83 -1.74 -2.68
N THR A 174 18.89 -1.95 -1.91
CA THR A 174 18.96 -3.10 -1.00
C THR A 174 18.00 -2.84 0.16
N VAL A 175 16.84 -3.50 0.14
CA VAL A 175 15.94 -3.57 1.28
C VAL A 175 16.53 -4.64 2.21
N ASP A 176 17.16 -4.22 3.29
CA ASP A 176 17.81 -5.11 4.26
C ASP A 176 16.76 -6.05 4.89
N GLY A 177 17.00 -7.36 4.84
CA GLY A 177 16.15 -8.39 5.45
C GLY A 177 15.22 -9.16 4.51
N LEU A 178 15.20 -8.85 3.20
CA LEU A 178 14.54 -9.74 2.23
C LEU A 178 15.44 -10.93 1.88
N ASP A 179 14.81 -12.07 1.62
CA ASP A 179 15.48 -13.24 1.08
C ASP A 179 16.30 -12.85 -0.17
N PRO A 180 17.59 -13.23 -0.26
CA PRO A 180 18.45 -12.88 -1.40
C PRO A 180 17.84 -13.22 -2.76
N GLU A 181 16.97 -14.23 -2.85
CA GLU A 181 16.27 -14.59 -4.09
C GLU A 181 15.18 -13.58 -4.45
N VAL A 182 14.38 -13.14 -3.47
CA VAL A 182 13.37 -12.09 -3.67
C VAL A 182 14.04 -10.76 -4.02
N ALA A 183 15.19 -10.45 -3.41
CA ALA A 183 15.97 -9.28 -3.77
C ALA A 183 16.51 -9.33 -5.21
N LYS A 184 16.83 -10.53 -5.74
CA LYS A 184 17.18 -10.71 -7.16
C LYS A 184 15.94 -10.61 -8.07
N ALA A 185 14.82 -11.22 -7.68
CA ALA A 185 13.56 -11.15 -8.44
C ALA A 185 13.07 -9.70 -8.58
N LEU A 186 13.13 -8.91 -7.50
CA LEU A 186 12.79 -7.48 -7.52
C LEU A 186 13.74 -6.62 -8.38
N LYS A 187 14.88 -7.14 -8.85
CA LYS A 187 15.73 -6.46 -9.84
C LYS A 187 15.24 -6.66 -11.27
N LEU A 188 14.43 -7.69 -11.53
CA LEU A 188 13.88 -7.94 -12.86
C LEU A 188 12.73 -6.94 -13.14
N PRO A 189 12.80 -6.15 -14.23
CA PRO A 189 11.77 -5.16 -14.54
C PRO A 189 10.39 -5.80 -14.77
N GLN A 190 10.35 -7.02 -15.32
CA GLN A 190 9.10 -7.78 -15.49
C GLN A 190 8.43 -8.10 -14.15
N VAL A 191 9.20 -8.45 -13.12
CA VAL A 191 8.67 -8.73 -11.77
C VAL A 191 8.15 -7.45 -11.13
N ARG A 192 8.85 -6.32 -11.29
CA ARG A 192 8.35 -5.02 -10.81
C ARG A 192 7.04 -4.64 -11.50
N GLN A 193 6.99 -4.75 -12.82
CA GLN A 193 5.79 -4.44 -13.58
C GLN A 193 4.62 -5.35 -13.20
N ALA A 194 4.86 -6.65 -12.99
CA ALA A 194 3.83 -7.58 -12.50
C ALA A 194 3.34 -7.20 -11.10
N ILE A 195 4.24 -6.87 -10.16
CA ILE A 195 3.87 -6.42 -8.81
C ILE A 195 3.09 -5.10 -8.88
N GLU A 196 3.51 -4.14 -9.69
CA GLU A 196 2.80 -2.86 -9.88
C GLU A 196 1.41 -3.07 -10.48
N GLN A 197 1.26 -3.99 -11.44
CA GLN A 197 -0.02 -4.35 -12.03
C GLN A 197 -0.95 -5.01 -11.00
N GLU A 198 -0.44 -5.97 -10.22
CA GLU A 198 -1.21 -6.61 -9.15
C GLU A 198 -1.64 -5.61 -8.08
N LEU A 199 -0.72 -4.72 -7.65
CA LEU A 199 -1.06 -3.66 -6.70
C LEU A 199 -2.11 -2.70 -7.26
N ALA A 200 -2.00 -2.32 -8.55
CA ALA A 200 -3.00 -1.48 -9.20
C ALA A 200 -4.36 -2.18 -9.28
N GLN A 201 -4.42 -3.48 -9.58
CA GLN A 201 -5.65 -4.26 -9.58
C GLN A 201 -6.26 -4.35 -8.18
N VAL A 202 -5.45 -4.57 -7.15
CA VAL A 202 -5.90 -4.58 -5.75
C VAL A 202 -6.47 -3.21 -5.39
N ASP A 203 -5.78 -2.12 -5.70
CA ASP A 203 -6.25 -0.77 -5.41
C ASP A 203 -7.55 -0.44 -6.18
N GLU A 204 -7.67 -0.87 -7.43
CA GLU A 204 -8.91 -0.75 -8.21
C GLU A 204 -10.04 -1.54 -7.56
N ALA A 205 -9.79 -2.78 -7.11
CA ALA A 205 -10.76 -3.60 -6.38
C ALA A 205 -11.21 -2.92 -5.07
N LYS A 206 -10.28 -2.33 -4.31
CA LYS A 206 -10.60 -1.56 -3.09
C LYS A 206 -11.46 -0.33 -3.42
N GLN A 207 -11.13 0.40 -4.48
CA GLN A 207 -11.88 1.58 -4.91
C GLN A 207 -13.28 1.20 -5.39
N THR A 208 -13.41 0.17 -6.21
CA THR A 208 -14.70 -0.32 -6.73
C THR A 208 -15.58 -0.84 -5.60
N TYR A 209 -15.02 -1.58 -4.65
CA TYR A 209 -15.75 -2.02 -3.45
C TYR A 209 -16.30 -0.82 -2.64
N SER A 210 -15.46 0.18 -2.36
CA SER A 210 -15.91 1.37 -1.61
C SER A 210 -16.99 2.17 -2.35
N LYS A 211 -16.87 2.29 -3.68
CA LYS A 211 -17.89 2.91 -4.54
C LYS A 211 -19.19 2.10 -4.52
N ALA A 212 -19.10 0.77 -4.65
CA ALA A 212 -20.24 -0.12 -4.61
C ALA A 212 -21.00 -0.05 -3.28
N LEU A 213 -20.30 0.01 -2.15
CA LEU A 213 -20.94 0.23 -0.84
C LEU A 213 -21.69 1.56 -0.78
N ASN A 214 -21.08 2.65 -1.26
CA ASN A 214 -21.74 3.97 -1.27
C ASN A 214 -22.97 3.98 -2.20
N THR A 215 -22.86 3.37 -3.39
CA THR A 215 -23.99 3.24 -4.32
C THR A 215 -25.10 2.38 -3.73
N ALA A 216 -24.77 1.23 -3.12
CA ALA A 216 -25.75 0.35 -2.49
C ALA A 216 -26.49 1.04 -1.35
N HIS A 217 -25.79 1.88 -0.56
CA HIS A 217 -26.42 2.70 0.46
C HIS A 217 -27.41 3.73 -0.14
N LEU A 218 -27.02 4.46 -1.20
CA LEU A 218 -27.91 5.41 -1.88
C LEU A 218 -29.15 4.72 -2.48
N VAL A 219 -28.94 3.61 -3.19
CA VAL A 219 -30.03 2.82 -3.78
C VAL A 219 -30.98 2.30 -2.70
N SER A 220 -30.45 1.85 -1.55
CA SER A 220 -31.27 1.38 -0.43
C SER A 220 -32.16 2.50 0.13
N GLN A 221 -31.64 3.73 0.21
CA GLN A 221 -32.42 4.88 0.65
C GLN A 221 -33.52 5.26 -0.36
N GLU A 222 -33.19 5.25 -1.65
CA GLU A 222 -34.16 5.54 -2.73
C GLU A 222 -35.27 4.50 -2.78
N MET A 223 -34.94 3.21 -2.66
CA MET A 223 -35.93 2.13 -2.63
C MET A 223 -36.88 2.26 -1.43
N ILE A 224 -36.39 2.64 -0.24
CA ILE A 224 -37.25 2.91 0.92
C ILE A 224 -38.22 4.05 0.60
N VAL A 225 -37.73 5.13 0.00
CA VAL A 225 -38.53 6.31 -0.34
C VAL A 225 -39.54 6.03 -1.47
N GLU A 226 -39.24 5.11 -2.38
CA GLU A 226 -40.15 4.64 -3.43
C GLU A 226 -41.26 3.75 -2.89
N LEU A 227 -40.90 2.79 -2.02
CA LEU A 227 -41.87 1.90 -1.36
C LEU A 227 -42.75 2.66 -0.37
N LEU A 228 -42.19 3.68 0.30
CA LEU A 228 -42.82 4.45 1.36
C LEU A 228 -42.75 5.95 1.05
N PRO A 229 -43.53 6.45 0.08
CA PRO A 229 -43.50 7.87 -0.29
C PRO A 229 -43.94 8.79 0.87
N GLU A 230 -44.72 8.26 1.81
CA GLU A 230 -45.13 8.94 3.04
C GLU A 230 -43.93 9.34 3.92
N LEU A 231 -42.80 8.62 3.84
CA LEU A 231 -41.59 8.95 4.60
C LEU A 231 -40.89 10.23 4.10
N ARG A 232 -41.18 10.70 2.88
CA ARG A 232 -40.58 11.94 2.35
C ARG A 232 -40.93 13.17 3.19
N SER A 233 -42.05 13.16 3.90
CA SER A 233 -42.47 14.26 4.77
C SER A 233 -41.93 14.18 6.20
N PHE A 234 -41.31 13.07 6.59
CA PHE A 234 -40.78 12.86 7.93
C PHE A 234 -39.25 12.91 7.92
N SER A 235 -38.66 13.51 8.96
CA SER A 235 -37.20 13.41 9.18
C SER A 235 -36.82 11.97 9.52
N GLN A 236 -35.57 11.59 9.26
CA GLN A 236 -35.06 10.23 9.50
C GLN A 236 -35.25 9.75 10.95
N GLU A 237 -35.23 10.68 11.91
CA GLU A 237 -35.48 10.42 13.33
C GLU A 237 -36.93 9.97 13.61
N HIS A 238 -37.89 10.38 12.78
CA HIS A 238 -39.32 10.04 12.91
C HIS A 238 -39.76 8.88 12.02
N TRP A 239 -38.84 8.28 11.26
CA TRP A 239 -39.17 7.15 10.39
C TRP A 239 -39.67 5.93 11.17
N ALA A 240 -39.13 5.68 12.37
CA ALA A 240 -39.58 4.59 13.22
C ALA A 240 -41.07 4.72 13.60
N ASP A 241 -41.49 5.93 13.99
CA ASP A 241 -42.88 6.21 14.36
C ASP A 241 -43.82 6.10 13.14
N ALA A 242 -43.38 6.62 11.99
CA ALA A 242 -44.13 6.55 10.74
C ALA A 242 -44.30 5.10 10.24
N ILE A 243 -43.25 4.28 10.30
CA ILE A 243 -43.31 2.86 9.94
C ILE A 243 -44.24 2.10 10.89
N MET A 244 -44.24 2.41 12.18
CA MET A 244 -45.12 1.79 13.15
C MET A 244 -46.60 2.14 12.91
N ALA A 245 -46.89 3.38 12.51
CA ALA A 245 -48.24 3.77 12.07
C ALA A 245 -48.66 3.03 10.78
N LEU A 246 -47.72 2.87 9.84
CA LEU A 246 -47.97 2.19 8.57
C LEU A 246 -48.19 0.68 8.71
N HIS A 247 -47.56 0.05 9.71
CA HIS A 247 -47.71 -1.38 9.97
C HIS A 247 -49.18 -1.76 10.29
N GLN A 248 -49.94 -0.80 10.83
CA GLN A 248 -51.37 -1.00 11.12
C GLN A 248 -52.23 -0.98 9.85
N SER A 249 -51.81 -0.30 8.78
CA SER A 249 -52.56 -0.17 7.53
C SER A 249 -52.10 -1.14 6.44
N ASP A 250 -50.79 -1.40 6.32
CA ASP A 250 -50.22 -2.31 5.32
C ASP A 250 -48.98 -3.06 5.84
N PRO A 251 -49.17 -4.22 6.51
CA PRO A 251 -48.08 -4.98 7.10
C PRO A 251 -47.14 -5.62 6.06
N ALA A 252 -47.63 -5.92 4.85
CA ALA A 252 -46.83 -6.55 3.80
C ALA A 252 -45.82 -5.55 3.19
N ARG A 253 -46.24 -4.30 2.98
CA ARG A 253 -45.35 -3.21 2.54
C ARG A 253 -44.27 -2.89 3.58
N VAL A 254 -44.65 -2.87 4.87
CA VAL A 254 -43.68 -2.70 5.96
C VAL A 254 -42.67 -3.84 6.00
N SER A 255 -43.10 -5.09 5.81
CA SER A 255 -42.19 -6.24 5.81
C SER A 255 -41.13 -6.14 4.70
N ARG A 256 -41.51 -5.67 3.50
CA ARG A 256 -40.56 -5.40 2.40
C ARG A 256 -39.60 -4.27 2.73
N ALA A 257 -40.09 -3.17 3.30
CA ALA A 257 -39.27 -2.05 3.72
C ALA A 257 -38.26 -2.46 4.83
N MET A 258 -38.68 -3.31 5.78
CA MET A 258 -37.80 -3.84 6.82
C MET A 258 -36.66 -4.69 6.23
N GLY A 259 -36.91 -5.49 5.19
CA GLY A 259 -35.85 -6.24 4.51
C GLY A 259 -34.82 -5.33 3.81
N ILE A 260 -35.24 -4.18 3.29
CA ILE A 260 -34.32 -3.18 2.71
C ILE A 260 -33.55 -2.46 3.82
N LEU A 261 -34.21 -2.10 4.92
CA LEU A 261 -33.55 -1.52 6.10
C LEU A 261 -32.50 -2.45 6.69
N GLU A 262 -32.79 -3.76 6.78
CA GLU A 262 -31.83 -4.75 7.26
C GLU A 262 -30.60 -4.85 6.34
N ARG A 263 -30.81 -4.87 5.01
CA ARG A 263 -29.69 -4.79 4.05
C ARG A 263 -28.92 -3.48 4.16
N GLY A 264 -29.61 -2.35 4.36
CA GLY A 264 -29.00 -1.05 4.60
C GLY A 264 -28.10 -1.06 5.84
N ALA A 265 -28.59 -1.61 6.95
CA ALA A 265 -27.80 -1.75 8.18
C ALA A 265 -26.56 -2.64 7.98
N GLN A 266 -26.67 -3.72 7.21
CA GLN A 266 -25.51 -4.55 6.85
C GLN A 266 -24.47 -3.77 6.03
N ILE A 267 -24.90 -2.94 5.08
CA ILE A 267 -24.02 -2.05 4.30
C ILE A 267 -23.33 -1.04 5.22
N GLU A 268 -24.04 -0.43 6.17
CA GLU A 268 -23.46 0.50 7.14
C GLU A 268 -22.39 -0.18 8.01
N THR A 269 -22.66 -1.39 8.49
CA THR A 269 -21.66 -2.17 9.26
C THR A 269 -20.45 -2.51 8.39
N ALA A 270 -20.67 -2.93 7.14
CA ALA A 270 -19.58 -3.24 6.21
C ALA A 270 -18.73 -2.00 5.89
N GLN A 271 -19.37 -0.83 5.79
CA GLN A 271 -18.68 0.45 5.59
C GLN A 271 -17.86 0.84 6.83
N ALA A 272 -18.40 0.68 8.03
CA ALA A 272 -17.69 0.96 9.28
C ALA A 272 -16.47 0.03 9.46
N ASP A 273 -16.63 -1.26 9.15
CA ASP A 273 -15.53 -2.24 9.21
C ASP A 273 -14.47 -1.96 8.13
N TRP A 274 -14.89 -1.56 6.93
CA TRP A 274 -13.98 -1.11 5.88
C TRP A 274 -13.15 0.11 6.32
N GLN A 275 -13.76 1.11 6.96
CA GLN A 275 -13.05 2.28 7.49
C GLN A 275 -12.04 1.89 8.59
N ARG A 276 -12.41 0.97 9.48
CA ARG A 276 -11.51 0.44 10.51
C ARG A 276 -10.33 -0.30 9.91
N TYR A 277 -10.58 -1.13 8.90
CA TYR A 277 -9.54 -1.85 8.17
C TYR A 277 -8.55 -0.89 7.52
N GLN A 278 -9.04 0.13 6.80
CA GLN A 278 -8.21 1.17 6.18
C GLN A 278 -7.36 1.93 7.20
N ALA A 279 -7.95 2.35 8.32
CA ALA A 279 -7.22 3.04 9.38
C ALA A 279 -6.13 2.15 9.99
N HIS A 280 -6.39 0.85 10.13
CA HIS A 280 -5.43 -0.11 10.63
C HIS A 280 -4.27 -0.35 9.64
N GLU A 281 -4.55 -0.52 8.34
CA GLU A 281 -3.51 -0.62 7.30
C GLU A 281 -2.62 0.63 7.29
N GLN A 282 -3.21 1.83 7.30
CA GLN A 282 -2.46 3.09 7.32
C GLN A 282 -1.58 3.21 8.58
N ARG A 283 -2.08 2.77 9.74
CA ARG A 283 -1.30 2.77 10.99
C ARG A 283 -0.11 1.82 10.90
N GLN A 284 -0.31 0.61 10.38
CA GLN A 284 0.79 -0.35 10.21
C GLN A 284 1.84 0.16 9.21
N GLN A 285 1.40 0.73 8.08
CA GLN A 285 2.29 1.34 7.10
C GLN A 285 3.11 2.47 7.73
N PHE A 286 2.47 3.35 8.50
CA PHE A 286 3.14 4.41 9.23
C PHE A 286 4.12 3.88 10.27
N GLU A 287 3.76 2.86 11.06
CA GLU A 287 4.65 2.25 12.05
C GLU A 287 5.89 1.62 11.39
N ASN A 288 5.71 0.95 10.26
CA ASN A 288 6.81 0.34 9.51
C ASN A 288 7.73 1.41 8.91
N TYR A 289 7.16 2.45 8.30
CA TYR A 289 7.90 3.61 7.83
C TYR A 289 8.67 4.31 8.97
N ALA A 290 8.01 4.55 10.10
CA ALA A 290 8.62 5.18 11.27
C ALA A 290 9.79 4.36 11.80
N LYS A 291 9.66 3.03 11.90
CA LYS A 291 10.76 2.13 12.30
C LYS A 291 11.94 2.20 11.32
N ALA A 292 11.67 2.18 10.02
CA ALA A 292 12.72 2.25 8.99
C ALA A 292 13.47 3.59 9.04
N GLU A 293 12.75 4.70 9.21
CA GLU A 293 13.35 6.02 9.33
C GLU A 293 14.09 6.21 10.66
N ASP A 294 13.55 5.71 11.77
CA ASP A 294 14.24 5.73 13.07
C ASP A 294 15.56 4.93 12.99
N GLN A 295 15.57 3.77 12.32
CA GLN A 295 16.80 2.99 12.06
C GLN A 295 17.81 3.75 11.20
N ARG A 296 17.35 4.41 10.12
CA ARG A 296 18.20 5.26 9.27
C ARG A 296 18.83 6.41 10.07
N PHE A 297 18.04 7.04 10.94
CA PHE A 297 18.51 8.08 11.83
C PHE A 297 19.56 7.55 12.83
N GLU A 298 19.30 6.40 13.45
CA GLU A 298 20.24 5.75 14.38
C GLU A 298 21.58 5.39 13.74
N GLN A 299 21.58 5.02 12.46
CA GLN A 299 22.79 4.68 11.70
C GLN A 299 23.58 5.91 11.22
N MET A 300 23.07 7.13 11.39
CA MET A 300 23.79 8.34 10.96
C MET A 300 25.09 8.49 11.77
N PRO A 301 26.27 8.69 11.14
CA PRO A 301 27.55 8.72 11.84
C PRO A 301 27.62 9.77 12.97
N GLU A 302 27.04 10.94 12.75
CA GLU A 302 26.99 12.03 13.74
C GLU A 302 26.17 11.64 14.98
N TRP A 303 25.13 10.82 14.82
CA TRP A 303 24.28 10.37 15.92
C TRP A 303 24.82 9.10 16.59
N ALA A 304 25.28 8.14 15.79
CA ALA A 304 25.84 6.87 16.27
C ALA A 304 27.13 7.05 17.08
N GLN A 305 27.90 8.11 16.83
CA GLN A 305 29.11 8.44 17.59
C GLN A 305 28.81 9.07 18.96
N LEU A 306 27.61 9.63 19.16
CA LEU A 306 27.22 10.19 20.45
C LEU A 306 26.95 9.06 21.43
N GLY A 307 27.49 9.17 22.65
CA GLY A 307 27.14 8.24 23.72
C GLY A 307 25.65 8.40 24.12
N LYS A 308 25.02 7.34 24.64
CA LYS A 308 23.60 7.37 25.08
C LYS A 308 23.26 8.56 26.00
N ALA A 309 24.19 8.96 26.87
CA ALA A 309 24.01 10.11 27.76
C ALA A 309 24.00 11.45 27.03
N GLU A 310 24.75 11.58 25.92
CA GLU A 310 24.76 12.78 25.08
C GLU A 310 23.52 12.81 24.19
N GLN A 311 23.13 11.67 23.62
CA GLN A 311 21.88 11.52 22.88
C GLN A 311 20.67 11.98 23.71
N ALA A 312 20.58 11.53 24.97
CA ALA A 312 19.51 11.94 25.89
C ALA A 312 19.51 13.45 26.21
N LYS A 313 20.70 14.08 26.29
CA LYS A 313 20.82 15.53 26.49
C LYS A 313 20.34 16.29 25.26
N VAL A 314 20.74 15.84 24.07
CA VAL A 314 20.34 16.48 22.82
C VAL A 314 18.85 16.29 22.56
N SER A 315 18.28 15.11 22.80
CA SER A 315 16.83 14.90 22.70
C SER A 315 16.04 15.76 23.70
N GLY A 316 16.55 15.93 24.92
CA GLY A 316 15.99 16.87 25.89
C GLY A 316 16.03 18.33 25.39
N ALA A 317 17.14 18.73 24.77
CA ALA A 317 17.28 20.06 24.17
C ALA A 317 16.37 20.28 22.95
N VAL A 318 16.04 19.23 22.18
CA VAL A 318 15.03 19.30 21.10
C VAL A 318 13.66 19.63 21.70
N VAL A 319 13.25 18.95 22.77
CA VAL A 319 11.97 19.21 23.45
C VAL A 319 11.93 20.62 24.04
N GLU A 320 13.01 21.06 24.70
CA GLU A 320 13.11 22.44 25.22
C GLU A 320 13.02 23.46 24.09
N TYR A 321 13.73 23.23 22.98
CA TYR A 321 13.72 24.13 21.85
C TYR A 321 12.34 24.23 21.19
N ALA A 322 11.65 23.10 21.03
CA ALA A 322 10.28 23.07 20.56
C ALA A 322 9.33 23.85 21.49
N GLY A 323 9.48 23.69 22.81
CA GLY A 323 8.72 24.42 23.82
C GLY A 323 8.92 25.94 23.73
N GLU A 324 10.15 26.41 23.49
CA GLU A 324 10.45 27.84 23.30
C GLU A 324 9.87 28.41 21.99
N LEU A 325 9.59 27.56 21.00
CA LEU A 325 8.86 27.91 19.77
C LEU A 325 7.33 27.82 19.93
N GLY A 326 6.83 27.48 21.12
CA GLY A 326 5.40 27.36 21.41
C GLY A 326 4.81 25.98 21.10
N ILE A 327 5.63 24.97 20.82
CA ILE A 327 5.17 23.59 20.61
C ILE A 327 5.30 22.84 21.94
N ASP A 328 4.16 22.53 22.56
CA ASP A 328 4.11 21.69 23.77
C ASP A 328 4.67 20.27 23.51
N GLN A 329 5.22 19.65 24.56
CA GLN A 329 5.80 18.30 24.48
C GLN A 329 4.77 17.27 23.98
N GLN A 330 3.53 17.33 24.45
CA GLN A 330 2.48 16.39 24.02
C GLN A 330 2.11 16.59 22.55
N THR A 331 2.08 17.84 22.11
CA THR A 331 1.86 18.19 20.70
C THR A 331 3.01 17.66 19.84
N LEU A 332 4.27 17.81 20.28
CA LEU A 332 5.42 17.27 19.56
C LEU A 332 5.36 15.74 19.45
N VAL A 333 5.02 15.04 20.53
CA VAL A 333 4.85 13.57 20.51
C VAL A 333 3.71 13.16 19.58
N ASN A 334 2.57 13.84 19.63
CA ASN A 334 1.45 13.59 18.73
C ASN A 334 1.83 13.84 17.27
N LEU A 335 2.54 14.93 16.97
CA LEU A 335 3.06 15.22 15.63
C LEU A 335 4.01 14.13 15.15
N MET A 336 4.92 13.65 16.00
CA MET A 336 5.80 12.52 15.70
C MET A 336 5.03 11.21 15.49
N GLN A 337 3.84 11.03 16.05
CA GLN A 337 3.04 9.81 15.89
C GLN A 337 2.05 9.85 14.72
N THR A 338 1.77 11.04 14.19
CA THR A 338 0.74 11.23 13.16
C THR A 338 1.29 11.74 11.83
N ASN A 339 2.43 12.44 11.84
CA ASN A 339 3.00 13.04 10.64
C ASN A 339 4.23 12.27 10.14
N PRO A 340 4.18 11.68 8.93
CA PRO A 340 5.32 10.98 8.33
C PRO A 340 6.57 11.86 8.15
N ILE A 341 6.37 13.15 7.90
CA ILE A 341 7.48 14.11 7.71
C ILE A 341 8.28 14.28 9.00
N MET A 342 7.60 14.35 10.15
CA MET A 342 8.26 14.51 11.44
C MET A 342 9.13 13.29 11.79
N ARG A 343 8.71 12.11 11.32
CA ARG A 343 9.46 10.86 11.48
C ARG A 343 10.60 10.66 10.49
N ASN A 344 10.67 11.45 9.42
CA ASN A 344 11.73 11.32 8.44
C ASN A 344 13.11 11.59 9.06
N ALA A 345 14.09 10.74 8.77
CA ALA A 345 15.42 10.80 9.38
C ALA A 345 16.14 12.13 9.12
N ALA A 346 15.96 12.74 7.94
CA ALA A 346 16.54 14.04 7.62
C ALA A 346 15.93 15.17 8.46
N PHE A 347 14.62 15.09 8.71
CA PHE A 347 13.93 16.04 9.58
C PHE A 347 14.35 15.87 11.04
N GLN A 348 14.47 14.63 11.51
CA GLN A 348 15.01 14.31 12.84
C GLN A 348 16.43 14.87 13.03
N LYS A 349 17.30 14.70 12.03
CA LYS A 349 18.63 15.31 12.01
C LYS A 349 18.58 16.83 12.12
N MET A 350 17.75 17.48 11.31
CA MET A 350 17.59 18.94 11.36
C MET A 350 17.17 19.43 12.75
N MET A 351 16.26 18.73 13.42
CA MET A 351 15.86 19.06 14.80
C MET A 351 17.03 18.94 15.77
N VAL A 352 17.80 17.85 15.66
CA VAL A 352 18.99 17.60 16.48
C VAL A 352 20.07 18.66 16.25
N ASP A 353 20.37 19.00 15.00
CA ASP A 353 21.35 20.03 14.65
C ASP A 353 20.94 21.40 15.19
N ALA A 354 19.66 21.75 15.08
CA ALA A 354 19.12 22.99 15.64
C ALA A 354 19.24 23.04 17.17
N ALA A 355 18.95 21.92 17.85
CA ALA A 355 19.10 21.80 19.29
C ALA A 355 20.57 21.89 19.73
N GLN A 356 21.49 21.19 19.04
CA GLN A 356 22.92 21.28 19.30
C GLN A 356 23.46 22.71 19.09
N TYR A 357 23.07 23.36 17.99
CA TYR A 357 23.45 24.74 17.72
C TYR A 357 22.96 25.68 18.83
N ARG A 358 21.73 25.49 19.32
CA ARG A 358 21.20 26.24 20.46
C ARG A 358 21.98 25.99 21.73
N MET A 359 22.32 24.74 22.05
CA MET A 359 23.15 24.38 23.20
C MET A 359 24.52 25.07 23.14
N LEU A 360 25.15 25.10 21.95
CA LEU A 360 26.42 25.79 21.74
C LEU A 360 26.30 27.31 21.93
N ARG A 361 25.18 27.92 21.51
CA ARG A 361 24.92 29.34 21.73
C ARG A 361 24.58 29.69 23.19
N LYS A 362 23.91 28.80 23.92
CA LYS A 362 23.62 28.97 25.36
C LYS A 362 24.82 28.65 26.25
N ALA A 363 25.77 27.83 25.78
CA ALA A 363 26.95 27.47 26.56
C ALA A 363 27.77 28.72 26.91
N PRO A 364 28.18 28.90 28.18
CA PRO A 364 29.02 30.03 28.56
C PRO A 364 30.33 29.99 27.76
N PRO A 365 30.85 31.14 27.33
CA PRO A 365 32.09 31.18 26.55
C PRO A 365 33.17 30.41 27.31
N LYS A 366 33.74 29.37 26.67
CA LYS A 366 34.81 28.55 27.26
C LYS A 366 35.84 29.49 27.86
N ALA A 367 36.05 29.40 29.18
CA ALA A 367 36.98 30.25 29.89
C ALA A 367 38.32 30.21 29.17
N ILE A 368 38.72 31.35 28.60
CA ILE A 368 39.98 31.50 27.89
C ILE A 368 41.07 30.98 28.84
N PRO A 369 41.85 29.95 28.47
CA PRO A 369 42.85 29.41 29.37
C PRO A 369 43.74 30.56 29.81
N LYS A 370 43.81 30.78 31.13
CA LYS A 370 44.68 31.81 31.71
C LYS A 370 46.04 31.65 31.06
N ALA A 371 46.52 32.70 30.38
CA ALA A 371 47.77 32.68 29.64
C ALA A 371 48.84 32.05 30.53
N ILE A 372 49.34 30.88 30.10
CA ILE A 372 50.38 30.15 30.84
C ILE A 372 51.54 31.13 30.98
N PRO A 373 51.95 31.49 32.22
CA PRO A 373 53.03 32.45 32.41
C PRO A 373 54.25 31.91 31.66
N ALA A 374 54.85 32.76 30.81
CA ALA A 374 55.96 32.37 29.97
C ALA A 374 57.05 31.70 30.82
N VAL A 375 57.40 30.45 30.50
CA VAL A 375 58.43 29.68 31.20
C VAL A 375 59.75 30.44 31.07
N GLN A 376 60.19 31.06 32.15
CA GLN A 376 61.49 31.71 32.19
C GLN A 376 62.58 30.63 32.23
N LYS A 377 63.45 30.61 31.21
CA LYS A 377 64.61 29.72 31.19
C LYS A 377 65.58 30.14 32.32
N PRO A 378 65.99 29.20 33.19
CA PRO A 378 67.00 29.49 34.21
C PRO A 378 68.28 30.01 33.54
N GLY A 379 68.75 31.20 33.93
CA GLY A 379 70.04 31.74 33.49
C GLY A 379 69.99 32.90 32.50
N VAL A 380 68.83 33.32 32.00
CA VAL A 380 68.73 34.59 31.25
C VAL A 380 68.58 35.72 32.27
N ALA A 381 69.61 36.57 32.38
CA ALA A 381 69.58 37.74 33.26
C ALA A 381 68.33 38.57 32.97
N ALA A 382 67.46 38.71 33.98
CA ALA A 382 66.22 39.44 33.85
C ALA A 382 66.51 40.87 33.33
N PRO A 383 65.83 41.34 32.27
CA PRO A 383 66.02 42.69 31.77
C PRO A 383 65.85 43.71 32.91
N ARG A 384 66.80 44.66 32.99
CA ARG A 384 66.74 45.77 33.96
C ARG A 384 65.38 46.47 33.80
N GLY A 385 64.52 46.33 34.80
CA GLY A 385 63.13 46.84 34.78
C GLY A 385 62.04 45.77 34.97
N GLN A 386 62.35 44.48 34.85
CA GLN A 386 61.33 43.44 35.05
C GLN A 386 60.89 43.30 36.51
N ALA A 387 61.80 43.47 37.47
CA ALA A 387 61.49 43.42 38.89
C ALA A 387 60.54 44.55 39.33
N SER A 388 60.70 45.75 38.76
CA SER A 388 59.78 46.87 39.05
C SER A 388 58.42 46.66 38.40
N ALA A 389 58.36 46.13 37.18
CA ALA A 389 57.10 45.77 36.52
C ALA A 389 56.32 44.70 37.30
N GLN A 390 56.99 43.65 37.78
CA GLN A 390 56.37 42.61 38.62
C GLN A 390 55.82 43.19 39.93
N ASN A 391 56.57 44.08 40.59
CA ASN A 391 56.12 44.72 41.83
C ASN A 391 54.90 45.63 41.61
N ILE A 392 54.87 46.39 40.50
CA ILE A 392 53.71 47.21 40.14
C ILE A 392 52.49 46.32 39.87
N GLN A 393 52.66 45.20 39.18
CA GLN A 393 51.57 44.28 38.88
C GLN A 393 51.02 43.63 40.17
N ALA A 394 51.90 43.20 41.08
CA ALA A 394 51.51 42.66 42.39
C ALA A 394 50.72 43.68 43.24
N LEU A 395 51.18 44.93 43.31
CA LEU A 395 50.49 46.00 44.01
C LEU A 395 49.15 46.36 43.36
N THR A 396 49.05 46.28 42.03
CA THR A 396 47.80 46.50 41.29
C THR A 396 46.77 45.41 41.61
N SER A 397 47.17 44.14 41.61
CA SER A 397 46.28 43.05 42.02
C SER A 397 45.87 43.14 43.48
N LYS A 398 46.80 43.56 44.36
CA LYS A 398 46.51 43.73 45.79
C LYS A 398 45.47 44.84 46.00
N LEU A 399 45.65 45.99 45.35
CA LEU A 399 44.67 47.08 45.37
C LEU A 399 43.30 46.66 44.84
N ALA A 400 43.25 45.90 43.74
CA ALA A 400 42.00 45.39 43.19
C ALA A 400 41.25 44.45 44.16
N SER A 401 41.99 43.71 44.99
CA SER A 401 41.41 42.81 46.00
C SER A 401 41.02 43.50 47.31
N SER A 402 41.84 44.45 47.79
CA SER A 402 41.67 45.07 49.11
C SER A 402 40.87 46.36 49.09
N GLY A 403 40.94 47.13 47.99
CA GLY A 403 40.34 48.45 47.86
C GLY A 403 40.88 49.50 48.83
N SER A 404 42.00 49.22 49.54
CA SER A 404 42.51 50.09 50.59
C SER A 404 43.25 51.32 50.05
N VAL A 405 43.14 52.45 50.74
CA VAL A 405 43.84 53.71 50.39
C VAL A 405 45.37 53.55 50.53
N GLU A 406 45.80 52.72 51.47
CA GLU A 406 47.22 52.44 51.73
C GLU A 406 47.87 51.68 50.57
N ASP A 407 47.19 50.66 50.01
CA ASP A 407 47.67 49.92 48.84
C ASP A 407 47.69 50.80 47.58
N ALA A 408 46.74 51.76 47.46
CA ALA A 408 46.72 52.73 46.37
C ALA A 408 47.93 53.67 46.43
N TYR A 409 48.29 54.13 47.63
CA TYR A 409 49.47 54.97 47.85
C TYR A 409 50.78 54.21 47.60
N ALA A 410 50.86 52.95 48.03
CA ALA A 410 52.01 52.08 47.75
C ALA A 410 52.20 51.86 46.24
N LEU A 411 51.12 51.61 45.50
CA LEU A 411 51.14 51.50 44.04
C LEU A 411 51.62 52.80 43.38
N TYR A 412 51.14 53.95 43.86
CA TYR A 412 51.56 55.26 43.34
C TYR A 412 53.06 55.50 43.54
N GLN A 413 53.60 55.23 44.73
CA GLN A 413 55.03 55.34 44.97
C GLN A 413 55.86 54.41 44.09
N ALA A 414 55.43 53.16 43.93
CA ALA A 414 56.12 52.18 43.07
C ALA A 414 56.15 52.64 41.60
N LYS A 415 55.05 53.18 41.07
CA LYS A 415 55.00 53.75 39.72
C LYS A 415 55.94 54.95 39.57
N ARG A 416 56.02 55.83 40.57
CA ARG A 416 56.91 57.01 40.53
C ARG A 416 58.39 56.58 40.50
N ARG A 417 58.78 55.60 41.31
CA ARG A 417 60.17 55.06 41.35
C ARG A 417 60.55 54.29 40.07
N SER A 418 59.59 53.82 39.28
CA SER A 418 59.85 53.15 38.01
C SER A 418 60.06 54.10 36.82
N LYS A 419 59.67 55.38 36.96
CA LYS A 419 59.74 56.39 35.90
C LYS A 419 60.97 57.31 35.99
N GLY A 420 61.61 57.39 37.15
CA GLY A 420 62.89 58.07 37.33
C GLY A 420 64.00 57.04 37.38
#